data_AF-A0A536LSM2-F1
#
_entry.id   AF-A0A536LSM2-F1
#
_cell.length_a   1.000
_cell.length_b   1.000
_cell.length_c   1.000
_cell.angle_alpha   90.00
_cell.angle_beta   90.00
_cell.angle_gamma   90.00
#
_symmetry.space_group_name_H-M   'P 1'
#
loop_
_entity.id
_entity.type
_entity.pdbx_description
1 polymer ?
#
loop_
_entity_poly.entity_id
_entity_poly.type
_entity_poly.pdbx_seq_one_letter_code
_entity_poly.pdbx_strand_id
1 'polypeptide(L)'
;MAKPLWVAAGVALLGIAGGLAVLTAAGGSEEDPVRQQESATPLVSVSLPVPSLTPGPGVTLWRWVNVTVLIPDGSDITVGPQPIYLDPQGTESRQGLSFGKTDPEHPEINSQVRVDAENGTVVSQDIREQHRAVMEMVLATLAVSALDRSTTPWPYNGEPPQNGTREVWGGMSYVRPDPATGVIVETVIGSYARGGESTPGECEILADGKAVAIRNGRSSAGIGLDAITHAPCKTLSHVLAEDLAAFERYFSDVKRCNEEIQC
;
A
#
# COMPACT_ATOMS: atom_id res chain seq x y z
N MET A 1 -24.31 42.49 31.52
CA MET A 1 -24.30 41.27 30.69
C MET A 1 -23.17 40.38 31.16
N ALA A 2 -23.53 39.23 31.71
CA ALA A 2 -22.63 38.30 32.37
C ALA A 2 -21.79 37.50 31.35
N LYS A 3 -20.52 37.28 31.67
CA LYS A 3 -19.61 36.31 31.04
C LYS A 3 -19.46 35.11 32.00
N PRO A 4 -19.39 33.85 31.54
CA PRO A 4 -18.99 32.76 32.41
C PRO A 4 -17.48 32.55 32.38
N LEU A 5 -16.91 32.47 33.59
CA LEU A 5 -15.63 31.86 33.92
C LEU A 5 -15.85 30.35 34.10
N TRP A 6 -14.94 29.52 33.58
CA TRP A 6 -14.74 28.19 34.12
C TRP A 6 -13.27 28.00 34.49
N VAL A 7 -13.12 27.52 35.72
CA VAL A 7 -11.92 27.26 36.50
C VAL A 7 -11.38 25.89 36.11
N ALA A 8 -10.07 25.79 35.86
CA ALA A 8 -9.35 24.53 35.83
C ALA A 8 -8.26 24.57 36.92
N ALA A 9 -8.49 23.83 38.01
CA ALA A 9 -7.44 23.30 38.88
C ALA A 9 -6.96 22.00 38.22
N GLY A 10 -5.67 21.70 38.04
CA GLY A 10 -4.64 21.52 39.08
C GLY A 10 -5.01 20.27 39.92
N VAL A 11 -4.22 19.22 40.07
CA VAL A 11 -2.76 19.09 40.14
C VAL A 11 -2.32 17.62 39.92
N ALA A 12 -1.07 17.48 39.45
CA ALA A 12 -0.18 16.32 39.34
C ALA A 12 -0.13 15.30 40.51
N LEU A 13 0.38 14.08 40.24
CA LEU A 13 1.53 13.50 40.95
C LEU A 13 2.10 12.21 40.32
N LEU A 14 3.39 12.01 40.59
CA LEU A 14 4.38 11.05 40.08
C LEU A 14 4.27 9.62 40.66
N GLY A 15 4.92 8.68 39.95
CA GLY A 15 5.63 7.51 40.50
C GLY A 15 4.79 6.22 40.54
N ILE A 16 5.31 5.00 40.41
CA ILE A 16 6.60 4.42 40.83
C ILE A 16 6.83 3.13 40.00
N ALA A 17 8.10 2.80 39.74
CA ALA A 17 8.57 1.54 39.18
C ALA A 17 8.50 0.37 40.19
N GLY A 18 8.32 -0.87 39.72
CA GLY A 18 8.65 -2.05 40.52
C GLY A 18 7.84 -3.29 40.16
N GLY A 19 8.50 -4.28 39.58
CA GLY A 19 7.96 -5.63 39.46
C GLY A 19 7.96 -6.37 40.80
N LEU A 20 7.03 -7.31 40.94
CA LEU A 20 7.20 -8.48 41.78
C LEU A 20 6.23 -9.57 41.32
N ALA A 21 6.82 -10.71 40.96
CA ALA A 21 6.14 -11.97 40.76
C ALA A 21 5.52 -12.44 42.09
N VAL A 22 4.28 -12.93 42.03
CA VAL A 22 3.68 -13.72 43.10
C VAL A 22 3.38 -15.10 42.53
N LEU A 23 4.17 -16.08 42.95
CA LEU A 23 3.79 -17.49 42.92
C LEU A 23 2.95 -17.76 44.17
N THR A 24 1.70 -18.15 44.00
CA THR A 24 0.93 -18.87 45.02
C THR A 24 0.52 -20.21 44.45
N ALA A 25 0.94 -21.27 45.13
CA ALA A 25 0.55 -22.64 44.85
C ALA A 25 -0.47 -23.12 45.89
N ALA A 26 -1.36 -23.99 45.40
CA ALA A 26 -2.14 -25.03 46.07
C ALA A 26 -3.36 -24.63 46.93
N GLY A 27 -4.54 -24.97 46.39
CA GLY A 27 -5.78 -25.26 47.12
C GLY A 27 -6.71 -26.02 46.17
N GLY A 28 -7.07 -27.26 46.51
CA GLY A 28 -7.69 -28.22 45.60
C GLY A 28 -9.22 -28.20 45.53
N SER A 29 -9.71 -29.02 44.59
CA SER A 29 -11.06 -29.60 44.44
C SER A 29 -12.18 -28.67 44.00
N GLU A 30 -12.52 -28.68 42.71
CA GLU A 30 -13.72 -29.37 42.17
C GLU A 30 -13.76 -29.22 40.65
N GLU A 31 -14.28 -30.25 39.98
CA GLU A 31 -14.24 -30.45 38.53
C GLU A 31 -15.21 -29.52 37.79
N ASP A 32 -14.71 -28.77 36.81
CA ASP A 32 -15.51 -28.19 35.73
C ASP A 32 -14.67 -28.29 34.45
N PRO A 33 -15.21 -28.81 33.32
CA PRO A 33 -14.44 -28.91 32.08
C PRO A 33 -14.28 -27.52 31.47
N VAL A 34 -13.25 -26.80 31.90
CA VAL A 34 -12.77 -25.62 31.20
C VAL A 34 -12.34 -26.06 29.81
N ARG A 35 -13.11 -25.65 28.79
CA ARG A 35 -12.68 -25.67 27.39
C ARG A 35 -11.24 -25.19 27.34
N GLN A 36 -10.32 -26.08 26.93
CA GLN A 36 -9.02 -25.67 26.41
C GLN A 36 -9.28 -24.75 25.23
N GLN A 37 -9.28 -23.45 25.49
CA GLN A 37 -9.05 -22.46 24.47
C GLN A 37 -7.61 -22.68 24.04
N GLU A 38 -7.42 -23.20 22.83
CA GLU A 38 -6.13 -23.23 22.16
C GLU A 38 -5.57 -21.81 22.23
N SER A 39 -4.64 -21.59 23.15
CA SER A 39 -3.82 -20.40 23.19
C SER A 39 -2.98 -20.47 21.92
N ALA A 40 -3.43 -19.76 20.88
CA ALA A 40 -2.67 -19.54 19.67
C ALA A 40 -1.30 -19.05 20.12
N THR A 41 -0.29 -19.92 19.94
CA THR A 41 1.08 -19.56 20.24
C THR A 41 1.41 -18.38 19.34
N PRO A 42 1.82 -17.22 19.87
CA PRO A 42 2.32 -16.16 19.01
C PRO A 42 3.52 -16.75 18.29
N LEU A 43 3.39 -16.93 16.96
CA LEU A 43 4.52 -17.23 16.11
C LEU A 43 5.53 -16.12 16.36
N VAL A 44 6.62 -16.49 17.02
CA VAL A 44 7.76 -15.64 17.28
C VAL A 44 8.19 -15.08 15.93
N SER A 45 7.98 -13.78 15.73
CA SER A 45 8.57 -13.04 14.61
C SER A 45 10.08 -13.07 14.81
N VAL A 46 10.73 -14.08 14.23
CA VAL A 46 12.18 -14.12 14.14
C VAL A 46 12.57 -13.04 13.15
N SER A 47 13.02 -11.90 13.67
CA SER A 47 13.72 -10.88 12.87
C SER A 47 15.10 -11.44 12.54
N LEU A 48 15.15 -12.33 11.54
CA LEU A 48 16.40 -12.66 10.87
C LEU A 48 16.77 -11.44 9.99
N PRO A 49 18.05 -11.06 9.89
CA PRO A 49 18.48 -10.18 8.81
C PRO A 49 18.13 -10.89 7.50
N VAL A 50 17.09 -10.38 6.84
CA VAL A 50 16.57 -10.98 5.62
C VAL A 50 17.66 -10.84 4.54
N PRO A 51 18.09 -11.94 3.88
CA PRO A 51 18.93 -11.81 2.70
C PRO A 51 18.23 -10.87 1.71
N SER A 52 18.97 -9.92 1.13
CA SER A 52 18.39 -9.05 0.10
C SER A 52 17.81 -9.92 -1.01
N LEU A 53 16.48 -9.87 -1.19
CA LEU A 53 15.82 -10.57 -2.28
C LEU A 53 16.36 -9.98 -3.58
N THR A 54 17.25 -10.72 -4.23
CA THR A 54 17.73 -10.37 -5.56
C THR A 54 16.86 -11.16 -6.54
N PRO A 55 16.06 -10.50 -7.38
CA PRO A 55 15.27 -11.21 -8.37
C PRO A 55 16.20 -12.00 -9.30
N GLY A 56 15.95 -13.29 -9.44
CA GLY A 56 16.58 -14.12 -10.45
C GLY A 56 15.93 -13.91 -11.83
N PRO A 57 16.37 -14.64 -12.86
CA PRO A 57 15.70 -14.64 -14.17
C PRO A 57 14.24 -15.09 -14.04
N GLY A 58 13.32 -14.37 -14.69
CA GLY A 58 11.89 -14.73 -14.75
C GLY A 58 11.11 -14.47 -13.46
N VAL A 59 11.62 -13.64 -12.55
CA VAL A 59 10.88 -13.17 -11.36
C VAL A 59 10.99 -11.67 -11.23
N THR A 60 9.88 -11.04 -10.85
CA THR A 60 9.79 -9.60 -10.58
C THR A 60 9.73 -9.36 -9.08
N LEU A 61 10.60 -8.48 -8.56
CA LEU A 61 10.54 -8.03 -7.16
C LEU A 61 9.48 -6.95 -7.02
N TRP A 62 8.50 -7.19 -6.17
CA TRP A 62 7.50 -6.21 -5.79
C TRP A 62 7.79 -5.68 -4.40
N ARG A 63 7.70 -4.36 -4.23
CA ARG A 63 7.85 -3.69 -2.94
C ARG A 63 6.63 -2.85 -2.64
N TRP A 64 6.22 -2.86 -1.37
CA TRP A 64 5.31 -1.87 -0.83
C TRP A 64 5.67 -1.58 0.62
N VAL A 65 5.99 -0.33 0.92
CA VAL A 65 6.50 0.10 2.23
C VAL A 65 7.71 -0.76 2.65
N ASN A 66 7.60 -1.57 3.70
CA ASN A 66 8.69 -2.39 4.22
C ASN A 66 8.62 -3.84 3.72
N VAL A 67 7.59 -4.19 2.96
CA VAL A 67 7.37 -5.56 2.50
C VAL A 67 7.83 -5.72 1.06
N THR A 68 8.46 -6.86 0.79
CA THR A 68 8.80 -7.31 -0.54
C THR A 68 8.36 -8.74 -0.79
N VAL A 69 7.97 -9.05 -2.02
CA VAL A 69 7.67 -10.40 -2.52
C VAL A 69 8.25 -10.57 -3.92
N LEU A 70 8.59 -11.81 -4.29
CA LEU A 70 8.98 -12.16 -5.66
C LEU A 70 7.79 -12.79 -6.37
N ILE A 71 7.48 -12.29 -7.56
CA ILE A 71 6.38 -12.77 -8.40
C ILE A 71 6.98 -13.45 -9.63
N PRO A 72 6.69 -14.74 -9.89
CA PRO A 72 7.08 -15.38 -11.13
C PRO A 72 6.42 -14.70 -12.32
N ASP A 73 7.22 -14.37 -13.33
CA ASP A 73 6.71 -13.77 -14.57
C ASP A 73 5.75 -14.75 -15.26
N GLY A 74 4.62 -14.25 -15.78
CA GLY A 74 3.58 -15.08 -16.40
C GLY A 74 2.71 -15.89 -15.43
N SER A 75 2.79 -15.65 -14.12
CA SER A 75 1.95 -16.33 -13.11
C SER A 75 0.50 -15.81 -13.02
N ASP A 76 0.15 -14.74 -13.75
CA ASP A 76 -1.07 -13.93 -13.62
C ASP A 76 -1.40 -13.47 -12.19
N ILE A 77 -0.40 -13.44 -11.30
CA ILE A 77 -0.58 -12.88 -9.96
C ILE A 77 -0.64 -11.36 -10.09
N THR A 78 -1.73 -10.79 -9.59
CA THR A 78 -1.87 -9.35 -9.42
C THR A 78 -1.32 -8.95 -8.07
N VAL A 79 -0.60 -7.83 -8.01
CA VAL A 79 -0.03 -7.28 -6.78
C VAL A 79 -0.36 -5.80 -6.71
N GLY A 80 -0.73 -5.32 -5.53
CA GLY A 80 -1.00 -3.90 -5.33
C GLY A 80 -1.25 -3.54 -3.87
N PRO A 81 -1.34 -2.24 -3.58
CA PRO A 81 -1.67 -1.79 -2.24
C PRO A 81 -3.11 -2.19 -1.92
N GLN A 82 -3.34 -2.55 -0.67
CA GLN A 82 -4.70 -2.68 -0.16
C GLN A 82 -4.72 -2.21 1.29
N PRO A 83 -5.54 -1.20 1.63
CA PRO A 83 -5.63 -0.75 3.00
C PRO A 83 -6.12 -1.88 3.92
N ILE A 84 -5.52 -1.98 5.10
CA ILE A 84 -5.96 -2.87 6.16
C ILE A 84 -6.71 -2.02 7.17
N TYR A 85 -8.03 -2.16 7.19
CA TYR A 85 -8.88 -1.43 8.12
C TYR A 85 -8.77 -2.02 9.53
N LEU A 86 -8.49 -1.16 10.49
CA LEU A 86 -8.34 -1.52 11.91
C LEU A 86 -9.68 -1.49 12.66
N ASP A 87 -10.67 -0.80 12.09
CA ASP A 87 -12.01 -0.71 12.63
C ASP A 87 -13.08 -1.07 11.56
N PRO A 88 -14.29 -1.51 11.98
CA PRO A 88 -15.37 -1.85 11.06
C PRO A 88 -15.91 -0.68 10.23
N GLN A 89 -15.71 0.55 10.70
CA GLN A 89 -16.16 1.78 10.04
C GLN A 89 -15.18 2.23 8.94
N GLY A 90 -13.99 1.63 8.87
CA GLY A 90 -12.93 1.95 7.92
C GLY A 90 -12.25 3.30 8.19
N THR A 91 -12.37 3.84 9.40
CA THR A 91 -11.83 5.18 9.73
C THR A 91 -10.33 5.16 9.97
N GLU A 92 -9.81 4.06 10.49
CA GLU A 92 -8.40 3.79 10.71
C GLU A 92 -7.95 2.69 9.76
N SER A 93 -6.85 2.95 9.05
CA SER A 93 -6.25 1.96 8.15
C SER A 93 -4.73 1.98 8.23
N ARG A 94 -4.14 0.82 7.99
CA ARG A 94 -2.71 0.65 7.75
C ARG A 94 -2.43 0.38 6.28
N GLN A 95 -1.18 0.59 5.91
CA GLN A 95 -0.68 0.19 4.60
C GLN A 95 -0.64 -1.34 4.53
N GLY A 96 -1.30 -1.91 3.53
CA GLY A 96 -1.21 -3.33 3.23
C GLY A 96 -0.75 -3.58 1.80
N LEU A 97 -0.08 -4.70 1.61
CA LEU A 97 0.21 -5.28 0.32
C LEU A 97 -0.76 -6.44 0.10
N SER A 98 -1.44 -6.47 -1.03
CA SER A 98 -2.21 -7.63 -1.47
C SER A 98 -1.60 -8.22 -2.72
N PHE A 99 -1.62 -9.55 -2.78
CA PHE A 99 -1.41 -10.28 -4.01
C PHE A 99 -2.46 -11.37 -4.16
N GLY A 100 -2.84 -11.68 -5.39
CA GLY A 100 -3.90 -12.62 -5.66
C GLY A 100 -3.87 -13.16 -7.08
N LYS A 101 -4.61 -14.25 -7.29
CA LYS A 101 -4.81 -14.86 -8.60
C LYS A 101 -6.30 -15.09 -8.79
N THR A 102 -6.80 -14.74 -9.97
CA THR A 102 -8.17 -14.99 -10.40
C THR A 102 -8.14 -15.97 -11.55
N ASP A 103 -9.01 -16.97 -11.54
CA ASP A 103 -9.17 -17.87 -12.68
C ASP A 103 -9.86 -17.08 -13.83
N PRO A 104 -9.25 -17.01 -15.02
CA PRO A 104 -9.79 -16.21 -16.12
C PRO A 104 -11.09 -16.79 -16.70
N GLU A 105 -11.33 -18.10 -16.58
CA GLU A 105 -12.55 -18.75 -17.05
C GLU A 105 -13.65 -18.73 -15.98
N HIS A 106 -13.26 -18.70 -14.70
CA HIS A 106 -14.15 -18.72 -13.54
C HIS A 106 -13.79 -17.61 -12.54
N PRO A 107 -14.13 -16.32 -12.81
CA PRO A 107 -13.68 -15.20 -11.97
C PRO A 107 -14.13 -15.25 -10.50
N GLU A 108 -15.17 -16.02 -10.19
CA GLU A 108 -15.60 -16.33 -8.82
C GLU A 108 -14.55 -17.12 -8.04
N ILE A 109 -13.69 -17.85 -8.75
CA ILE A 109 -12.50 -18.51 -8.23
C ILE A 109 -11.39 -17.46 -8.14
N ASN A 110 -11.28 -16.84 -6.97
CA ASN A 110 -10.20 -15.93 -6.64
C ASN A 110 -9.47 -16.37 -5.38
N SER A 111 -8.17 -16.12 -5.35
CA SER A 111 -7.34 -16.25 -4.17
C SER A 111 -6.69 -14.92 -3.86
N GLN A 112 -6.62 -14.60 -2.59
CA GLN A 112 -6.05 -13.35 -2.13
C GLN A 112 -5.30 -13.55 -0.81
N VAL A 113 -4.11 -12.98 -0.76
CA VAL A 113 -3.34 -12.79 0.47
C VAL A 113 -3.23 -11.30 0.73
N ARG A 114 -3.35 -10.92 2.01
CA ARG A 114 -3.12 -9.54 2.47
C ARG A 114 -2.07 -9.56 3.57
N VAL A 115 -1.10 -8.67 3.44
CA VAL A 115 0.04 -8.54 4.35
C VAL A 115 0.09 -7.11 4.86
N ASP A 116 0.26 -6.94 6.17
CA ASP A 116 0.60 -5.65 6.78
C ASP A 116 1.96 -5.20 6.24
N ALA A 117 1.98 -4.11 5.48
CA ALA A 117 3.16 -3.65 4.76
C ALA A 117 4.22 -3.02 5.68
N GLU A 118 3.89 -2.75 6.95
CA GLU A 118 4.82 -2.20 7.91
C GLU A 118 5.67 -3.27 8.58
N ASN A 119 5.08 -4.43 8.85
CA ASN A 119 5.69 -5.49 9.68
C ASN A 119 5.69 -6.88 9.03
N GLY A 120 5.08 -7.06 7.87
CA GLY A 120 5.01 -8.34 7.15
C GLY A 120 4.03 -9.38 7.69
N THR A 121 3.17 -9.01 8.63
CA THR A 121 2.18 -9.96 9.17
C THR A 121 1.13 -10.28 8.10
N VAL A 122 0.90 -11.57 7.84
CA VAL A 122 -0.21 -12.00 6.99
C VAL A 122 -1.52 -11.80 7.76
N VAL A 123 -2.35 -10.86 7.33
CA VAL A 123 -3.61 -10.51 8.01
C VAL A 123 -4.81 -11.25 7.45
N SER A 124 -4.72 -11.74 6.21
CA SER A 124 -5.77 -12.52 5.56
C SER A 124 -5.16 -13.42 4.48
N GLN A 125 -5.66 -14.65 4.39
CA GLN A 125 -5.24 -15.66 3.44
C GLN A 125 -6.46 -16.49 3.01
N ASP A 126 -7.04 -16.15 1.86
CA ASP A 126 -8.06 -16.96 1.18
C ASP A 126 -7.41 -17.56 -0.06
N ILE A 127 -6.94 -18.80 0.05
CA ILE A 127 -6.26 -19.51 -1.04
C ILE A 127 -7.09 -20.72 -1.45
N ARG A 128 -7.53 -20.71 -2.71
CA ARG A 128 -8.25 -21.80 -3.35
C ARG A 128 -7.25 -22.88 -3.77
N GLU A 129 -7.69 -24.13 -3.78
CA GLU A 129 -6.83 -25.28 -4.01
C GLU A 129 -6.06 -25.19 -5.34
N GLN A 130 -6.75 -24.82 -6.42
CA GLN A 130 -6.17 -24.59 -7.75
C GLN A 130 -5.06 -23.52 -7.80
N HIS A 131 -5.05 -22.58 -6.86
CA HIS A 131 -4.03 -21.52 -6.80
C HIS A 131 -2.97 -21.78 -5.73
N ARG A 132 -3.12 -22.84 -4.92
CA ARG A 132 -2.32 -23.05 -3.70
C ARG A 132 -0.83 -23.04 -3.95
N ALA A 133 -0.36 -23.85 -4.91
CA ALA A 133 1.07 -24.00 -5.17
C ALA A 133 1.75 -22.67 -5.52
N VAL A 134 1.14 -21.85 -6.39
CA VAL A 134 1.73 -20.58 -6.81
C VAL A 134 1.62 -19.50 -5.72
N MET A 135 0.51 -19.49 -4.97
CA MET A 135 0.32 -18.51 -3.88
C MET A 135 1.25 -18.81 -2.69
N GLU A 136 1.43 -20.07 -2.32
CA GLU A 136 2.39 -20.48 -1.27
C GLU A 136 3.83 -20.23 -1.70
N MET A 137 4.15 -20.41 -2.99
CA MET A 137 5.46 -20.05 -3.54
C MET A 137 5.75 -18.56 -3.39
N VAL A 138 4.81 -17.67 -3.75
CA VAL A 138 4.97 -16.22 -3.54
C VAL A 138 5.08 -15.89 -2.06
N LEU A 139 4.22 -16.47 -1.22
CA LEU A 139 4.22 -16.21 0.21
C LEU A 139 5.54 -16.62 0.88
N ALA A 140 6.19 -17.69 0.42
CA ALA A 140 7.50 -18.13 0.91
C ALA A 140 8.63 -17.12 0.59
N THR A 141 8.41 -16.18 -0.33
CA THR A 141 9.37 -15.11 -0.66
C THR A 141 9.12 -13.83 0.11
N LEU A 142 8.10 -13.80 0.99
CA LEU A 142 7.77 -12.64 1.78
C LEU A 142 8.96 -12.23 2.66
N ALA A 143 9.40 -11.00 2.50
CA ALA A 143 10.48 -10.41 3.28
C ALA A 143 10.08 -9.03 3.83
N VAL A 144 10.60 -8.72 5.02
CA VAL A 144 10.42 -7.44 5.69
C VAL A 144 11.76 -6.75 5.81
N SER A 145 11.89 -5.60 5.17
CA SER A 145 13.07 -4.75 5.28
C SER A 145 12.65 -3.29 5.14
N ALA A 146 13.07 -2.47 6.12
CA ALA A 146 12.82 -1.04 6.09
C ALA A 146 13.31 -0.45 4.77
N LEU A 147 12.50 0.43 4.19
CA LEU A 147 12.86 1.12 2.95
C LEU A 147 13.99 2.12 3.20
N ASP A 148 15.19 1.81 2.72
CA ASP A 148 16.30 2.76 2.71
C ASP A 148 16.15 3.75 1.55
N ARG A 149 15.54 4.90 1.85
CA ARG A 149 15.31 5.97 0.89
C ARG A 149 16.59 6.60 0.36
N SER A 150 17.76 6.38 0.97
CA SER A 150 19.03 6.95 0.47
C SER A 150 19.64 6.14 -0.67
N THR A 151 19.28 4.87 -0.77
CA THR A 151 19.77 3.94 -1.80
C THR A 151 18.67 3.46 -2.75
N THR A 152 17.41 3.61 -2.35
CA THR A 152 16.27 3.30 -3.23
C THR A 152 16.24 4.28 -4.42
N PRO A 153 16.04 3.79 -5.66
CA PRO A 153 15.83 4.63 -6.84
C PRO A 153 14.59 5.54 -6.74
N TRP A 154 14.20 6.12 -7.87
CA TRP A 154 13.05 7.02 -7.98
C TRP A 154 11.82 6.41 -7.29
N PRO A 155 11.09 7.15 -6.44
CA PRO A 155 11.00 8.62 -6.38
C PRO A 155 11.95 9.25 -5.36
N TYR A 156 12.71 8.44 -4.61
CA TYR A 156 13.54 8.96 -3.51
C TYR A 156 14.87 9.53 -4.01
N ASN A 157 15.49 8.90 -5.01
CA ASN A 157 16.70 9.40 -5.66
C ASN A 157 16.66 9.23 -7.17
N GLY A 158 17.41 10.06 -7.89
CA GLY A 158 17.57 9.97 -9.33
C GLY A 158 16.42 10.58 -10.14
N GLU A 159 16.43 10.28 -11.43
CA GLU A 159 15.42 10.73 -12.40
C GLU A 159 14.26 9.73 -12.50
N PRO A 160 13.05 10.19 -12.89
CA PRO A 160 11.92 9.31 -13.14
C PRO A 160 12.25 8.23 -14.19
N PRO A 161 11.53 7.10 -14.19
CA PRO A 161 11.75 6.03 -15.16
C PRO A 161 11.49 6.52 -16.59
N GLN A 162 12.55 6.55 -17.42
CA GLN A 162 12.47 6.98 -18.83
C GLN A 162 12.51 5.82 -19.84
N ASN A 163 13.16 4.71 -19.49
CA ASN A 163 13.50 3.63 -20.42
C ASN A 163 12.63 2.36 -20.26
N GLY A 164 11.35 2.53 -19.96
CA GLY A 164 10.40 1.41 -19.80
C GLY A 164 9.36 1.34 -20.92
N THR A 165 8.65 0.22 -20.97
CA THR A 165 7.45 0.08 -21.82
C THR A 165 6.45 1.16 -21.44
N ARG A 166 6.04 1.95 -22.43
CA ARG A 166 4.99 2.94 -22.23
C ARG A 166 3.64 2.24 -22.30
N GLU A 167 2.81 2.50 -21.30
CA GLU A 167 1.42 2.08 -21.29
C GLU A 167 0.53 3.22 -21.72
N VAL A 168 -0.60 2.87 -22.33
CA VAL A 168 -1.59 3.82 -22.79
C VAL A 168 -2.88 3.59 -22.03
N TRP A 169 -3.33 4.60 -21.28
CA TRP A 169 -4.62 4.59 -20.60
C TRP A 169 -5.23 5.98 -20.62
N GLY A 170 -6.54 6.07 -20.86
CA GLY A 170 -7.26 7.33 -20.74
C GLY A 170 -6.76 8.45 -21.66
N GLY A 171 -6.24 8.11 -22.83
CA GLY A 171 -5.64 9.10 -23.74
C GLY A 171 -4.27 9.62 -23.27
N MET A 172 -3.64 8.96 -22.31
CA MET A 172 -2.32 9.30 -21.78
C MET A 172 -1.34 8.14 -21.97
N SER A 173 -0.09 8.47 -22.24
CA SER A 173 1.04 7.54 -22.32
C SER A 173 2.04 7.80 -21.19
N TYR A 174 2.27 6.79 -20.35
CA TYR A 174 3.14 6.85 -19.17
C TYR A 174 4.07 5.63 -19.11
N VAL A 175 5.18 5.74 -18.39
CA VAL A 175 6.10 4.62 -18.14
C VAL A 175 5.78 4.03 -16.78
N ARG A 176 5.53 2.71 -16.70
CA ARG A 176 5.35 2.05 -15.41
C ARG A 176 6.68 2.04 -14.63
N PRO A 177 6.73 2.58 -13.41
CA PRO A 177 7.89 2.46 -12.54
C PRO A 177 8.19 1.00 -12.22
N ASP A 178 9.46 0.70 -11.96
CA ASP A 178 9.86 -0.61 -11.47
C ASP A 178 9.19 -0.86 -10.10
N PRO A 179 8.40 -1.95 -9.93
CA PRO A 179 7.70 -2.24 -8.68
C PRO A 179 8.65 -2.46 -7.49
N ALA A 180 9.95 -2.72 -7.72
CA ALA A 180 10.96 -2.80 -6.67
C ALA A 180 11.19 -1.45 -5.95
N THR A 181 10.82 -0.34 -6.58
CA THR A 181 10.97 1.02 -6.02
C THR A 181 9.94 1.33 -4.93
N GLY A 182 8.88 0.53 -4.81
CA GLY A 182 7.76 0.81 -3.90
C GLY A 182 6.82 1.90 -4.42
N VAL A 183 6.91 2.24 -5.71
CA VAL A 183 5.92 3.06 -6.40
C VAL A 183 5.07 2.20 -7.30
N ILE A 184 3.78 2.47 -7.28
CA ILE A 184 2.82 1.89 -8.19
C ILE A 184 2.21 2.97 -9.07
N VAL A 185 1.71 2.54 -10.23
CA VAL A 185 0.79 3.33 -11.04
C VAL A 185 -0.60 2.70 -10.93
N GLU A 186 -1.60 3.54 -10.66
CA GLU A 186 -3.01 3.15 -10.65
C GLU A 186 -3.73 3.88 -11.79
N THR A 187 -4.50 3.13 -12.56
CA THR A 187 -5.44 3.69 -13.54
C THR A 187 -6.80 3.88 -12.87
N VAL A 188 -7.31 5.10 -12.87
CA VAL A 188 -8.55 5.44 -12.16
C VAL A 188 -9.59 5.94 -13.15
N ILE A 189 -10.85 5.60 -12.89
CA ILE A 189 -12.02 6.18 -13.56
C ILE A 189 -12.75 7.04 -12.53
N GLY A 190 -12.96 8.30 -12.88
CA GLY A 190 -13.66 9.29 -12.09
C GLY A 190 -12.75 10.28 -11.36
N SER A 191 -13.37 11.13 -10.53
CA SER A 191 -12.67 12.26 -9.92
C SER A 191 -11.67 11.81 -8.85
N TYR A 192 -10.37 11.97 -9.14
CA TYR A 192 -9.27 11.83 -8.17
C TYR A 192 -9.29 12.93 -7.09
N ALA A 193 -10.15 13.95 -7.24
CA ALA A 193 -10.14 15.20 -6.48
C ALA A 193 -11.03 15.20 -5.21
N ARG A 194 -11.48 14.05 -4.69
CA ARG A 194 -12.20 14.01 -3.39
C ARG A 194 -11.25 13.86 -2.19
N GLY A 195 -10.31 14.78 -2.01
CA GLY A 195 -9.49 14.76 -0.78
C GLY A 195 -8.44 15.86 -0.62
N GLY A 196 -7.96 16.45 -1.73
CA GLY A 196 -7.08 17.61 -1.69
C GLY A 196 -7.84 18.88 -2.04
N GLU A 197 -7.44 20.00 -1.45
CA GLU A 197 -7.84 21.34 -1.93
C GLU A 197 -7.44 21.43 -3.41
N SER A 198 -8.39 21.21 -4.33
CA SER A 198 -8.25 21.70 -5.69
C SER A 198 -8.18 23.21 -5.55
N THR A 199 -7.05 23.82 -5.89
CA THR A 199 -7.00 25.27 -6.13
C THR A 199 -8.15 25.60 -7.08
N PRO A 200 -9.14 26.41 -6.66
CA PRO A 200 -10.30 26.67 -7.49
C PRO A 200 -9.86 27.33 -8.80
N GLY A 201 -10.11 26.67 -9.93
CA GLY A 201 -10.04 27.28 -11.26
C GLY A 201 -8.98 26.75 -12.25
N GLU A 202 -8.13 25.79 -11.89
CA GLU A 202 -7.07 25.32 -12.83
C GLU A 202 -7.30 23.92 -13.41
N CYS A 203 -8.20 23.11 -12.85
CA CYS A 203 -8.37 21.72 -13.27
C CYS A 203 -9.77 21.17 -12.99
N GLU A 204 -10.55 20.88 -14.03
CA GLU A 204 -11.80 20.14 -13.90
C GLU A 204 -11.61 18.74 -14.51
N ILE A 205 -11.14 17.78 -13.70
CA ILE A 205 -11.14 16.39 -14.14
C ILE A 205 -12.60 15.92 -14.15
N LEU A 206 -13.08 15.53 -15.32
CA LEU A 206 -14.41 14.97 -15.52
C LEU A 206 -14.76 13.92 -14.46
N ALA A 207 -16.01 13.91 -14.01
CA ALA A 207 -16.51 12.91 -13.05
C ALA A 207 -16.45 11.47 -13.60
N ASP A 208 -16.39 11.31 -14.92
CA ASP A 208 -16.13 10.08 -15.69
C ASP A 208 -14.72 10.07 -16.32
N GLY A 209 -13.89 11.06 -16.00
CA GLY A 209 -12.54 11.24 -16.52
C GLY A 209 -11.62 10.09 -16.13
N LYS A 210 -10.79 9.65 -17.08
CA LYS A 210 -9.75 8.67 -16.83
C LYS A 210 -8.51 9.39 -16.32
N ALA A 211 -7.93 8.89 -15.23
CA ALA A 211 -6.71 9.41 -14.64
C ALA A 211 -5.66 8.32 -14.48
N VAL A 212 -4.40 8.74 -14.46
CA VAL A 212 -3.24 7.94 -14.07
C VAL A 212 -2.72 8.51 -12.77
N ALA A 213 -2.60 7.68 -11.75
CA ALA A 213 -2.09 8.07 -10.46
C ALA A 213 -0.81 7.32 -10.12
N ILE A 214 0.06 7.96 -9.37
CA ILE A 214 1.22 7.35 -8.75
C ILE A 214 1.09 7.40 -7.25
N ARG A 215 1.46 6.30 -6.60
CA ARG A 215 1.42 6.20 -5.15
C ARG A 215 2.70 5.55 -4.65
N ASN A 216 3.17 6.07 -3.52
CA ASN A 216 4.07 5.35 -2.64
C ASN A 216 3.35 5.17 -1.29
N GLY A 217 4.02 4.56 -0.31
CA GLY A 217 3.43 4.30 1.01
C GLY A 217 2.97 5.53 1.82
N ARG A 218 3.25 6.77 1.37
CA ARG A 218 3.01 8.02 2.12
C ARG A 218 2.44 9.18 1.28
N SER A 219 2.56 9.12 -0.04
CA SER A 219 2.20 10.18 -0.98
C SER A 219 1.43 9.60 -2.16
N SER A 220 0.50 10.39 -2.67
CA SER A 220 -0.34 10.08 -3.82
C SER A 220 -0.55 11.31 -4.68
N ALA A 221 -0.43 11.13 -5.99
CA ALA A 221 -0.70 12.17 -6.98
C ALA A 221 -1.31 11.57 -8.24
N GLY A 222 -2.11 12.36 -8.94
CA GLY A 222 -2.77 11.97 -10.19
C GLY A 222 -2.53 12.96 -11.32
N ILE A 223 -2.65 12.47 -12.55
CA ILE A 223 -2.82 13.27 -13.76
C ILE A 223 -4.02 12.73 -14.54
N GLY A 224 -4.89 13.62 -14.98
CA GLY A 224 -6.01 13.32 -15.86
C GLY A 224 -6.02 14.23 -17.07
N LEU A 225 -7.10 14.21 -17.83
CA LEU A 225 -7.37 15.22 -18.86
C LEU A 225 -8.42 16.20 -18.33
N ASP A 226 -8.17 17.49 -18.52
CA ASP A 226 -9.12 18.55 -18.21
C ASP A 226 -10.37 18.43 -19.09
N ALA A 227 -11.54 18.57 -18.48
CA ALA A 227 -12.85 18.39 -19.12
C ALA A 227 -13.10 19.33 -20.31
N ILE A 228 -12.52 20.53 -20.27
CA ILE A 228 -12.85 21.61 -21.20
C ILE A 228 -11.79 21.69 -22.30
N THR A 229 -10.52 21.66 -21.90
CA THR A 229 -9.37 21.86 -22.81
C THR A 229 -8.80 20.55 -23.34
N HIS A 230 -9.14 19.41 -22.71
CA HIS A 230 -8.51 18.11 -22.92
C HIS A 230 -6.98 18.14 -22.74
N ALA A 231 -6.42 19.15 -22.06
CA ALA A 231 -5.01 19.20 -21.72
C ALA A 231 -4.72 18.29 -20.52
N PRO A 232 -3.50 17.72 -20.40
CA PRO A 232 -3.08 17.03 -19.19
C PRO A 232 -3.18 17.93 -17.97
N CYS A 233 -3.81 17.42 -16.91
CA CYS A 233 -4.21 18.18 -15.74
C CYS A 233 -3.81 17.42 -14.48
N LYS A 234 -2.91 18.01 -13.66
CA LYS A 234 -2.34 17.35 -12.50
C LYS A 234 -3.20 17.63 -11.25
N THR A 235 -3.39 16.61 -10.42
CA THR A 235 -4.03 16.73 -9.11
C THR A 235 -3.11 16.15 -8.05
N LEU A 236 -2.63 17.02 -7.15
CA LEU A 236 -1.73 16.65 -6.07
C LEU A 236 -2.55 16.58 -4.78
N SER A 237 -3.28 15.49 -4.58
CA SER A 237 -4.25 15.38 -3.48
C SER A 237 -3.57 15.18 -2.12
N HIS A 238 -2.49 14.39 -2.04
CA HIS A 238 -1.74 14.16 -0.80
C HIS A 238 -0.28 13.85 -1.09
N VAL A 239 0.55 14.87 -1.33
CA VAL A 239 1.97 14.70 -1.64
C VAL A 239 2.82 15.36 -0.56
N LEU A 240 3.69 14.59 0.09
CA LEU A 240 4.67 15.16 1.00
C LEU A 240 5.68 16.00 0.22
N ALA A 241 6.18 17.08 0.84
CA ALA A 241 7.13 18.01 0.21
C ALA A 241 8.37 17.30 -0.37
N GLU A 242 8.82 16.22 0.28
CA GLU A 242 9.95 15.39 -0.16
C GLU A 242 9.70 14.66 -1.49
N ASP A 243 8.44 14.27 -1.77
CA ASP A 243 8.09 13.48 -2.96
C ASP A 243 7.60 14.38 -4.11
N LEU A 244 7.25 15.63 -3.82
CA LEU A 244 6.62 16.56 -4.76
C LEU A 244 7.43 16.73 -6.05
N ALA A 245 8.71 17.12 -5.92
CA ALA A 245 9.55 17.36 -7.09
C ALA A 245 9.79 16.08 -7.93
N ALA A 246 9.82 14.91 -7.30
CA ALA A 246 9.97 13.63 -8.01
C ALA A 246 8.70 13.27 -8.79
N PHE A 247 7.53 13.49 -8.19
CA PHE A 247 6.23 13.25 -8.81
C PHE A 247 5.95 14.24 -9.95
N GLU A 248 6.29 15.52 -9.76
CA GLU A 248 6.13 16.53 -10.80
C GLU A 248 6.95 16.23 -12.07
N ARG A 249 8.19 15.77 -11.89
CA ARG A 249 9.07 15.32 -12.99
C ARG A 249 8.55 14.06 -13.68
N TYR A 250 7.98 13.12 -12.94
CA TYR A 250 7.33 11.96 -13.58
C TYR A 250 6.15 12.39 -14.45
N PHE A 251 5.31 13.30 -13.95
CA PHE A 251 4.15 13.78 -14.70
C PHE A 251 4.49 14.74 -15.84
N SER A 252 5.69 15.33 -15.91
CA SER A 252 6.11 16.08 -17.11
C SER A 252 6.38 15.16 -18.30
N ASP A 253 6.71 13.89 -18.04
CA ASP A 253 6.97 12.91 -19.08
C ASP A 253 5.70 12.19 -19.56
N VAL A 254 4.56 12.36 -18.87
CA VAL A 254 3.27 11.84 -19.31
C VAL A 254 2.79 12.62 -20.53
N LYS A 255 2.51 11.89 -21.62
CA LYS A 255 2.11 12.49 -22.90
C LYS A 255 0.65 12.24 -23.17
N ARG A 256 -0.05 13.21 -23.76
CA ARG A 256 -1.35 12.97 -24.37
C ARG A 256 -1.17 12.15 -25.66
N CYS A 257 -1.94 11.09 -25.81
CA CYS A 257 -2.10 10.39 -27.08
C CYS A 257 -3.22 11.10 -27.86
N ASN A 258 -2.91 11.63 -29.04
CA ASN A 258 -3.92 12.11 -29.97
C ASN A 258 -4.31 10.97 -30.92
N GLU A 259 -5.53 10.99 -31.46
CA GLU A 259 -6.04 9.96 -32.38
C GLU A 259 -5.14 9.75 -33.63
N GLU A 260 -4.31 10.73 -33.98
CA GLU A 260 -3.39 10.69 -35.12
C GLU A 260 -1.97 10.19 -34.78
N ILE A 261 -1.59 10.19 -33.50
CA ILE A 261 -0.27 9.72 -33.05
C ILE A 261 -0.51 8.37 -32.38
N GLN A 262 -0.19 7.30 -33.11
CA GLN A 262 -0.01 5.99 -32.48
C GLN A 262 1.04 6.15 -31.37
N CYS A 263 0.57 6.08 -30.14
CA CYS A 263 1.35 5.65 -28.99
C CYS A 263 1.61 4.13 -29.17
#